data_AF-A0AAX4KB19-F1
#
_entry.id   AF-A0AAX4KB19-F1
#
_cell.length_a   1.000
_cell.length_b   1.000
_cell.length_c   1.000
_cell.angle_alpha   90.00
_cell.angle_beta   90.00
_cell.angle_gamma   90.00
#
_symmetry.space_group_name_H-M   'P 1'
#
loop_
_entity.id
_entity.type
_entity.pdbx_description
1 polymer ?
#
loop_
_entity_poly.entity_id
_entity_poly.type
_entity_poly.pdbx_seq_one_letter_code
_entity_poly.pdbx_strand_id
1 'polypeptide(L)'
;MYLLPVLVFLAITSAAPAPSKRKNCSVKSQSTDTAPAVVGALQQNENAVVVPTGTEGVTPYISGTVLPDSSSNSDVVIGAWDRGGWSGWNKPQSTSAGAAAPTTPPATVVASAPTSSASQAAPPASQAVSSPASQPVAPASSQVISSPAASPISAAPSSTAVSTPTSGGGQTGLGLDDTSWSQLTSAQGFDWYWNWSYKPFEGMQAEFVACIWGEVMANEFIGLGTGGLSQGVQYVMSFNEPDMGADVGGSNIPDVAHAASLHQQWTANVPEGVKIGAPAVARGGDVKWFTPWVTACGGQCKYDFVPIHFYGVVVEDLFEYIKSFPAGGKPIWVTEFDCQDFSTGEVCDEKKQTDFMDRAIAWFEGEGSVYVERWAWFGALPKFSETTFGLLDKGGALNAFGSHYLSL
;
A
#
# COMPACT_ATOMS: atom_id res chain seq x y z
N MET A 1 45.60 11.54 40.65
CA MET A 1 44.80 12.69 40.16
C MET A 1 43.76 12.10 39.22
N TYR A 2 42.45 12.17 39.45
CA TYR A 2 41.65 12.82 40.50
C TYR A 2 40.67 11.80 41.15
N LEU A 3 40.14 12.09 42.36
CA LEU A 3 39.22 11.23 43.12
C LEU A 3 37.87 11.94 43.40
N LEU A 4 36.75 11.19 43.29
CA LEU A 4 35.45 11.30 44.05
C LEU A 4 34.73 12.68 44.08
N PRO A 5 33.58 12.88 44.80
CA PRO A 5 32.58 11.99 45.46
C PRO A 5 31.10 12.16 44.90
N VAL A 6 30.07 11.29 45.02
CA VAL A 6 29.27 10.64 46.13
C VAL A 6 27.95 11.38 46.53
N LEU A 7 26.91 10.60 46.92
CA LEU A 7 25.54 10.89 47.49
C LEU A 7 24.39 11.22 46.49
N VAL A 8 23.20 10.58 46.43
CA VAL A 8 22.38 9.59 47.23
C VAL A 8 21.26 10.20 48.11
N PHE A 9 20.06 9.57 48.07
CA PHE A 9 18.80 9.78 48.85
C PHE A 9 17.90 10.99 48.47
N LEU A 10 16.57 10.99 48.66
CA LEU A 10 15.63 10.07 49.38
C LEU A 10 14.23 10.04 48.70
N ALA A 11 13.40 9.03 48.99
CA ALA A 11 12.03 8.89 48.45
C ALA A 11 10.93 9.46 49.38
N ILE A 12 9.76 9.84 48.84
CA ILE A 12 8.52 10.05 49.61
C ILE A 12 7.32 9.39 48.91
N THR A 13 6.46 8.80 49.73
CA THR A 13 5.33 7.90 49.43
C THR A 13 3.95 8.60 49.35
N SER A 14 2.90 7.81 49.09
CA SER A 14 1.49 8.03 49.54
C SER A 14 0.59 8.84 48.58
N ALA A 15 -0.69 8.51 48.34
CA ALA A 15 -1.48 7.30 48.58
C ALA A 15 -2.78 7.30 47.75
N ALA A 16 -3.40 6.13 47.59
CA ALA A 16 -4.80 6.00 47.19
C ALA A 16 -5.74 6.04 48.41
N PRO A 17 -7.03 6.35 48.22
CA PRO A 17 -8.08 5.82 49.08
C PRO A 17 -9.23 5.15 48.30
N ALA A 18 -9.74 4.05 48.87
CA ALA A 18 -10.97 3.38 48.43
C ALA A 18 -12.14 3.71 49.41
N PRO A 19 -13.31 3.04 49.37
CA PRO A 19 -14.57 3.69 49.01
C PRO A 19 -15.53 3.98 50.19
N SER A 20 -16.49 4.89 49.99
CA SER A 20 -17.49 5.24 51.03
C SER A 20 -18.96 5.08 50.59
N LYS A 21 -19.56 3.98 51.07
CA LYS A 21 -20.91 3.83 51.65
C LYS A 21 -22.15 4.46 50.98
N ARG A 22 -23.07 3.53 50.66
CA ARG A 22 -24.53 3.68 50.49
C ARG A 22 -25.19 4.68 51.45
N LYS A 23 -26.26 5.33 50.98
CA LYS A 23 -27.41 5.73 51.81
C LYS A 23 -28.70 5.18 51.18
N ASN A 24 -29.46 4.42 51.96
CA ASN A 24 -30.84 4.06 51.62
C ASN A 24 -31.78 5.22 51.99
N CYS A 25 -32.80 5.44 51.17
CA CYS A 25 -34.11 5.93 51.63
C CYS A 25 -35.18 5.01 51.03
N SER A 26 -36.03 4.44 51.88
CA SER A 26 -37.17 3.60 51.49
C SER A 26 -38.48 4.38 51.62
N VAL A 27 -39.42 4.20 50.69
CA VAL A 27 -40.88 3.95 50.91
C VAL A 27 -41.36 3.21 49.63
N LYS A 28 -41.78 1.93 49.67
CA LYS A 28 -43.19 1.45 49.66
C LYS A 28 -44.17 2.31 48.80
N SER A 29 -45.12 1.81 48.01
CA SER A 29 -45.52 0.47 47.52
C SER A 29 -46.65 0.70 46.45
N GLN A 30 -47.18 -0.25 45.66
CA GLN A 30 -47.17 -1.72 45.76
C GLN A 30 -47.30 -2.42 44.36
N SER A 31 -48.25 -3.35 44.24
CA SER A 31 -48.62 -4.29 43.16
C SER A 31 -49.70 -3.72 42.20
N THR A 32 -50.10 -4.29 41.06
CA THR A 32 -50.22 -5.68 40.53
C THR A 32 -50.11 -5.65 38.96
N ASP A 33 -50.02 -6.71 38.14
CA ASP A 33 -50.03 -8.17 38.35
C ASP A 33 -49.34 -8.96 37.20
N THR A 34 -49.03 -10.24 37.50
CA THR A 34 -48.82 -11.44 36.65
C THR A 34 -48.31 -11.41 35.17
N ALA A 35 -47.21 -12.15 34.98
CA ALA A 35 -46.78 -12.84 33.74
C ALA A 35 -47.53 -14.22 33.61
N PRO A 36 -47.24 -15.18 32.68
CA PRO A 36 -46.01 -15.39 31.87
C PRO A 36 -46.18 -15.83 30.39
N ALA A 37 -45.04 -16.17 29.77
CA ALA A 37 -44.82 -16.41 28.34
C ALA A 37 -45.26 -17.77 27.77
N VAL A 38 -45.36 -17.85 26.43
CA VAL A 38 -45.26 -19.08 25.60
C VAL A 38 -44.45 -18.77 24.32
N VAL A 39 -43.85 -19.82 23.72
CA VAL A 39 -42.87 -19.82 22.63
C VAL A 39 -43.49 -20.21 21.27
N GLY A 40 -42.90 -19.74 20.16
CA GLY A 40 -43.13 -20.25 18.78
C GLY A 40 -44.05 -19.36 17.92
N ALA A 41 -44.01 -19.40 16.58
CA ALA A 41 -43.11 -20.10 15.65
C ALA A 41 -43.10 -19.37 14.28
N LEU A 42 -42.20 -19.75 13.36
CA LEU A 42 -42.16 -19.26 11.98
C LEU A 42 -43.36 -19.74 11.15
N GLN A 43 -43.92 -18.87 10.31
CA GLN A 43 -44.69 -19.31 9.14
C GLN A 43 -44.66 -18.26 8.00
N GLN A 44 -44.30 -18.69 6.79
CA GLN A 44 -44.51 -17.92 5.54
C GLN A 44 -46.00 -17.91 5.17
N ASN A 45 -46.41 -16.98 4.29
CA ASN A 45 -47.05 -17.28 2.99
C ASN A 45 -47.51 -16.00 2.27
N GLU A 46 -47.88 -16.13 1.00
CA GLU A 46 -47.77 -15.06 -0.01
C GLU A 46 -49.06 -14.26 -0.34
N ASN A 47 -48.82 -13.20 -1.12
CA ASN A 47 -49.66 -12.64 -2.19
C ASN A 47 -50.81 -11.65 -1.92
N ALA A 48 -50.70 -10.57 -2.71
CA ALA A 48 -51.75 -9.72 -3.30
C ALA A 48 -52.65 -8.86 -2.39
N VAL A 49 -52.58 -7.54 -2.60
CA VAL A 49 -53.66 -6.60 -2.28
C VAL A 49 -54.01 -5.78 -3.52
N VAL A 50 -55.31 -5.62 -3.74
CA VAL A 50 -55.97 -5.05 -4.92
C VAL A 50 -55.89 -3.52 -4.93
N VAL A 51 -55.75 -2.92 -6.13
CA VAL A 51 -55.87 -1.48 -6.36
C VAL A 51 -57.29 -1.12 -6.81
N PRO A 52 -58.01 -0.20 -6.14
CA PRO A 52 -59.22 0.42 -6.66
C PRO A 52 -58.90 1.60 -7.59
N THR A 53 -59.59 1.67 -8.73
CA THR A 53 -59.47 2.71 -9.76
C THR A 53 -60.28 3.97 -9.44
N GLY A 54 -59.80 5.16 -9.83
CA GLY A 54 -60.61 6.40 -9.83
C GLY A 54 -59.88 7.67 -10.29
N THR A 55 -59.97 7.97 -11.59
CA THR A 55 -60.10 9.31 -12.25
C THR A 55 -59.83 10.59 -11.44
N GLU A 56 -59.16 11.65 -11.92
CA GLU A 56 -58.51 11.99 -13.21
C GLU A 56 -57.58 13.19 -12.95
N GLY A 57 -56.46 13.35 -13.68
CA GLY A 57 -55.59 14.53 -13.57
C GLY A 57 -54.13 14.27 -13.94
N VAL A 58 -53.65 14.89 -15.01
CA VAL A 58 -52.38 14.53 -15.68
C VAL A 58 -51.12 15.10 -14.98
N THR A 59 -50.11 14.24 -14.83
CA THR A 59 -48.73 14.50 -14.35
C THR A 59 -47.87 15.32 -15.34
N PRO A 60 -46.82 16.04 -14.89
CA PRO A 60 -45.53 15.43 -14.51
C PRO A 60 -45.14 15.78 -13.05
N TYR A 61 -45.10 14.79 -12.16
CA TYR A 61 -43.85 14.10 -11.79
C TYR A 61 -42.73 15.02 -11.28
N ILE A 62 -42.91 15.52 -10.05
CA ILE A 62 -41.81 15.65 -9.09
C ILE A 62 -42.26 14.99 -7.78
N SER A 63 -41.51 13.98 -7.34
CA SER A 63 -41.39 13.62 -5.92
C SER A 63 -40.14 12.79 -5.74
N GLY A 64 -39.19 13.32 -4.97
CA GLY A 64 -38.23 12.46 -4.29
C GLY A 64 -38.98 11.58 -3.29
N THR A 65 -38.48 10.37 -3.05
CA THR A 65 -38.97 9.55 -1.94
C THR A 65 -37.79 9.20 -1.05
N VAL A 66 -37.97 9.56 0.22
CA VAL A 66 -37.20 9.25 1.42
C VAL A 66 -36.27 8.04 1.30
N LEU A 67 -35.01 8.26 1.67
CA LEU A 67 -33.98 7.24 1.88
C LEU A 67 -34.46 6.15 2.85
N PRO A 68 -34.37 4.85 2.51
CA PRO A 68 -34.10 3.83 3.50
C PRO A 68 -32.65 3.98 4.01
N ASP A 69 -32.43 3.55 5.25
CA ASP A 69 -31.18 3.69 6.01
C ASP A 69 -29.91 3.30 5.23
N SER A 70 -28.92 4.19 5.21
CA SER A 70 -27.71 4.07 4.39
C SER A 70 -26.59 3.21 5.03
N SER A 71 -26.85 2.56 6.16
CA SER A 71 -25.85 1.80 6.94
C SER A 71 -25.79 0.29 6.64
N SER A 72 -26.21 -0.18 5.45
CA SER A 72 -26.36 -1.63 5.17
C SER A 72 -25.85 -2.14 3.82
N ASN A 73 -25.28 -1.27 2.96
CA ASN A 73 -24.70 -1.69 1.67
C ASN A 73 -23.19 -1.45 1.55
N SER A 74 -22.59 -0.49 2.26
CA SER A 74 -21.14 -0.32 2.31
C SER A 74 -20.45 -1.57 2.85
N ASP A 75 -20.92 -2.06 4.00
CA ASP A 75 -20.24 -3.08 4.79
C ASP A 75 -20.39 -4.48 4.15
N VAL A 76 -21.48 -4.70 3.42
CA VAL A 76 -21.70 -5.93 2.62
C VAL A 76 -20.82 -5.93 1.37
N VAL A 77 -20.60 -4.78 0.74
CA VAL A 77 -19.72 -4.64 -0.43
C VAL A 77 -18.25 -4.73 0.00
N ILE A 78 -17.82 -3.93 0.99
CA ILE A 78 -16.47 -4.00 1.58
C ILE A 78 -16.19 -5.42 2.06
N GLY A 79 -17.10 -6.04 2.81
CA GLY A 79 -16.97 -7.43 3.25
C GLY A 79 -17.12 -8.48 2.14
N ALA A 80 -17.37 -8.13 0.89
CA ALA A 80 -17.25 -9.05 -0.26
C ALA A 80 -15.85 -8.97 -0.89
N TRP A 81 -15.31 -7.75 -1.06
CA TRP A 81 -13.95 -7.51 -1.54
C TRP A 81 -12.91 -7.98 -0.49
N ASP A 82 -13.07 -7.58 0.77
CA ASP A 82 -12.29 -8.01 1.96
C ASP A 82 -12.57 -9.47 2.37
N ARG A 83 -13.12 -10.29 1.47
CA ARG A 83 -13.19 -11.76 1.58
C ARG A 83 -12.78 -12.48 0.29
N GLY A 84 -12.07 -11.78 -0.61
CA GLY A 84 -11.58 -12.35 -1.87
C GLY A 84 -12.64 -12.59 -2.94
N GLY A 85 -13.86 -12.05 -2.77
CA GLY A 85 -14.97 -12.15 -3.73
C GLY A 85 -14.77 -11.29 -4.99
N TRP A 86 -13.65 -11.48 -5.68
CA TRP A 86 -13.16 -10.53 -6.68
C TRP A 86 -13.82 -10.71 -8.06
N SER A 87 -14.70 -9.77 -8.43
CA SER A 87 -15.38 -9.79 -9.74
C SER A 87 -15.28 -8.51 -10.56
N GLY A 88 -14.58 -7.47 -10.09
CA GLY A 88 -14.48 -6.20 -10.81
C GLY A 88 -13.24 -5.38 -10.47
N TRP A 89 -12.15 -5.61 -11.21
CA TRP A 89 -11.30 -4.50 -11.64
C TRP A 89 -11.99 -3.83 -12.86
N ASN A 90 -11.71 -2.55 -13.14
CA ASN A 90 -12.24 -1.77 -14.26
C ASN A 90 -13.70 -1.27 -14.15
N LYS A 91 -13.99 -0.43 -13.14
CA LYS A 91 -14.88 0.71 -13.36
C LYS A 91 -14.05 2.00 -13.42
N PRO A 92 -13.72 2.52 -14.62
CA PRO A 92 -13.28 3.89 -14.74
C PRO A 92 -14.38 4.79 -14.13
N GLN A 93 -14.03 5.63 -13.15
CA GLN A 93 -14.96 6.65 -12.70
C GLN A 93 -15.25 7.58 -13.89
N SER A 94 -16.49 7.55 -14.37
CA SER A 94 -17.02 8.61 -15.23
C SER A 94 -17.01 9.91 -14.42
N THR A 95 -15.94 10.71 -14.56
CA THR A 95 -15.86 12.05 -13.99
C THR A 95 -16.78 13.01 -14.75
N SER A 96 -18.09 12.81 -14.61
CA SER A 96 -19.10 13.80 -14.99
C SER A 96 -19.12 14.95 -13.97
N ALA A 97 -17.96 15.58 -13.77
CA ALA A 97 -17.90 16.90 -13.17
C ALA A 97 -18.62 17.85 -14.14
N GLY A 98 -19.71 18.47 -13.67
CA GLY A 98 -20.56 19.30 -14.51
C GLY A 98 -19.78 20.47 -15.11
N ALA A 99 -19.46 20.39 -16.40
CA ALA A 99 -18.84 21.47 -17.14
C ALA A 99 -19.81 22.65 -17.21
N ALA A 100 -19.61 23.65 -16.35
CA ALA A 100 -20.31 24.92 -16.44
C ALA A 100 -19.94 25.60 -17.77
N ALA A 101 -20.90 25.67 -18.69
CA ALA A 101 -20.67 26.24 -20.01
C ALA A 101 -20.33 27.74 -19.93
N PRO A 102 -19.27 28.22 -20.60
CA PRO A 102 -18.98 29.64 -20.67
C PRO A 102 -19.99 30.34 -21.58
N THR A 103 -20.79 31.24 -21.01
CA THR A 103 -21.76 32.05 -21.75
C THR A 103 -21.09 33.22 -22.46
N THR A 104 -21.03 33.16 -23.79
CA THR A 104 -20.52 34.26 -24.66
C THR A 104 -21.53 35.41 -24.76
N PRO A 105 -21.13 36.67 -24.53
CA PRO A 105 -21.82 37.86 -25.04
C PRO A 105 -21.45 38.12 -26.52
N PRO A 106 -22.32 38.77 -27.31
CA PRO A 106 -22.15 38.92 -28.76
C PRO A 106 -21.17 40.02 -29.19
N ALA A 107 -20.65 39.89 -30.41
CA ALA A 107 -19.68 40.79 -31.02
C ALA A 107 -20.28 42.15 -31.46
N THR A 108 -19.45 43.19 -31.45
CA THR A 108 -19.68 44.46 -32.15
C THR A 108 -18.58 44.74 -33.17
N VAL A 109 -18.99 45.28 -34.32
CA VAL A 109 -18.16 45.48 -35.52
C VAL A 109 -17.81 46.96 -35.68
N VAL A 110 -16.53 47.30 -35.84
CA VAL A 110 -16.06 48.58 -36.42
C VAL A 110 -14.80 48.32 -37.28
N ALA A 111 -14.60 49.09 -38.35
CA ALA A 111 -13.69 48.76 -39.44
C ALA A 111 -12.46 49.70 -39.59
N SER A 112 -11.40 49.13 -40.18
CA SER A 112 -10.43 49.73 -41.14
C SER A 112 -9.61 51.01 -40.81
N ALA A 113 -8.29 50.80 -40.63
CA ALA A 113 -7.16 51.49 -41.33
C ALA A 113 -6.94 53.04 -41.16
N PRO A 114 -5.72 53.61 -41.38
CA PRO A 114 -4.58 53.08 -42.14
C PRO A 114 -3.16 53.23 -41.51
N THR A 115 -2.16 52.80 -42.30
CA THR A 115 -0.71 52.76 -42.06
C THR A 115 0.02 54.11 -41.93
N SER A 116 1.09 54.15 -41.13
CA SER A 116 2.26 55.03 -41.32
C SER A 116 3.55 54.39 -40.77
N SER A 117 4.71 54.98 -41.08
CA SER A 117 5.99 54.25 -41.24
C SER A 117 7.01 54.37 -40.10
N ALA A 118 7.80 53.31 -39.94
CA ALA A 118 9.23 53.26 -39.57
C ALA A 118 9.82 54.18 -38.47
N SER A 119 10.42 53.56 -37.44
CA SER A 119 11.78 53.91 -37.00
C SER A 119 12.47 52.75 -36.26
N GLN A 120 13.80 52.75 -36.25
CA GLN A 120 14.69 51.76 -35.66
C GLN A 120 14.93 52.02 -34.16
N ALA A 121 15.22 50.96 -33.39
CA ALA A 121 16.16 51.02 -32.27
C ALA A 121 16.76 49.62 -32.04
N ALA A 122 18.09 49.52 -32.06
CA ALA A 122 18.84 48.28 -31.77
C ALA A 122 19.20 48.20 -30.27
N PRO A 123 19.43 47.00 -29.70
CA PRO A 123 19.97 46.87 -28.35
C PRO A 123 21.49 47.19 -28.34
N PRO A 124 22.01 47.92 -27.35
CA PRO A 124 23.44 48.10 -27.18
C PRO A 124 24.07 46.87 -26.52
N ALA A 125 25.21 46.43 -27.05
CA ALA A 125 26.05 45.41 -26.44
C ALA A 125 27.39 46.00 -25.98
N SER A 126 27.95 45.40 -24.92
CA SER A 126 29.36 45.47 -24.50
C SER A 126 29.94 46.80 -24.02
N GLN A 127 30.45 46.80 -22.79
CA GLN A 127 31.88 47.06 -22.56
C GLN A 127 32.43 46.08 -21.52
N ALA A 128 33.65 45.59 -21.76
CA ALA A 128 34.46 44.82 -20.82
C ALA A 128 35.61 45.72 -20.34
N VAL A 129 36.10 45.50 -19.12
CA VAL A 129 37.33 46.14 -18.61
C VAL A 129 38.25 45.07 -18.02
N SER A 130 39.54 45.26 -18.27
CA SER A 130 40.64 44.30 -18.22
C SER A 130 41.20 43.98 -16.83
N SER A 131 41.80 42.78 -16.72
CA SER A 131 42.71 42.36 -15.65
C SER A 131 44.01 43.19 -15.59
N PRO A 132 44.85 42.94 -14.58
CA PRO A 132 46.17 42.38 -14.92
C PRO A 132 46.56 41.15 -14.07
N ALA A 133 47.49 40.36 -14.61
CA ALA A 133 47.97 39.09 -14.03
C ALA A 133 49.22 39.27 -13.13
N SER A 134 49.57 38.22 -12.38
CA SER A 134 50.93 37.99 -11.87
C SER A 134 51.22 36.49 -11.72
N GLN A 135 52.49 36.12 -11.86
CA GLN A 135 52.98 34.76 -12.19
C GLN A 135 53.42 33.93 -10.96
N PRO A 136 53.66 32.61 -11.12
CA PRO A 136 53.93 31.68 -10.01
C PRO A 136 55.39 31.66 -9.55
N VAL A 137 55.63 31.17 -8.31
CA VAL A 137 56.97 30.99 -7.74
C VAL A 137 57.12 29.66 -7.00
N ALA A 138 58.20 28.95 -7.31
CA ALA A 138 58.89 27.87 -6.56
C ALA A 138 60.38 27.90 -7.01
N PRO A 139 61.36 27.13 -6.46
CA PRO A 139 61.34 26.16 -5.36
C PRO A 139 62.55 26.25 -4.35
N ALA A 140 62.63 25.35 -3.35
CA ALA A 140 63.85 24.83 -2.66
C ALA A 140 63.44 23.67 -1.71
N SER A 141 63.97 22.43 -1.70
CA SER A 141 65.34 21.90 -1.42
C SER A 141 65.85 22.21 0.00
N SER A 142 66.32 21.29 0.88
CA SER A 142 66.58 19.82 0.89
C SER A 142 66.44 19.31 2.36
N GLN A 143 66.48 18.03 2.78
CA GLN A 143 67.55 17.00 2.71
C GLN A 143 67.06 15.59 3.11
N VAL A 144 67.91 14.57 2.90
CA VAL A 144 67.69 13.12 3.13
C VAL A 144 68.76 12.56 4.09
N ILE A 145 68.42 11.71 5.08
CA ILE A 145 69.40 10.83 5.76
C ILE A 145 68.81 9.42 6.12
N SER A 146 69.47 8.39 5.58
CA SER A 146 69.61 6.96 6.00
C SER A 146 68.43 5.99 6.23
N SER A 147 68.51 4.84 5.52
CA SER A 147 67.89 3.54 5.82
C SER A 147 68.69 2.73 6.86
N PRO A 148 68.24 1.51 7.30
CA PRO A 148 68.49 0.28 6.51
C PRO A 148 67.29 -0.71 6.44
N ALA A 149 67.47 -1.80 5.69
CA ALA A 149 66.41 -2.73 5.26
C ALA A 149 66.25 -3.99 6.13
N ALA A 150 65.08 -4.64 6.03
CA ALA A 150 64.85 -6.05 6.37
C ALA A 150 63.74 -6.67 5.48
N SER A 151 63.79 -7.98 5.27
CA SER A 151 63.03 -8.76 4.27
C SER A 151 61.61 -9.19 4.73
N PRO A 152 60.77 -9.83 3.88
CA PRO A 152 59.31 -9.75 3.99
C PRO A 152 58.68 -10.75 4.98
N ILE A 153 57.47 -10.43 5.46
CA ILE A 153 56.62 -11.35 6.21
C ILE A 153 55.20 -11.36 5.61
N SER A 154 54.76 -12.57 5.26
CA SER A 154 53.40 -13.06 5.01
C SER A 154 52.27 -12.09 4.68
N ALA A 155 51.61 -12.32 3.54
CA ALA A 155 50.27 -11.79 3.29
C ALA A 155 49.29 -12.23 4.38
N ALA A 156 48.47 -11.28 4.86
CA ALA A 156 47.22 -11.55 5.56
C ALA A 156 46.08 -11.49 4.52
N PRO A 157 45.08 -12.37 4.58
CA PRO A 157 43.99 -12.37 3.61
C PRO A 157 43.12 -11.12 3.79
N SER A 158 42.70 -10.53 2.66
CA SER A 158 41.67 -9.49 2.64
C SER A 158 40.44 -9.98 3.38
N SER A 159 39.93 -9.18 4.33
CA SER A 159 38.64 -9.42 4.96
C SER A 159 37.56 -9.35 3.89
N THR A 160 37.05 -10.51 3.47
CA THR A 160 35.81 -10.62 2.71
C THR A 160 34.72 -9.83 3.43
N ALA A 161 34.01 -8.99 2.69
CA ALA A 161 32.82 -8.32 3.21
C ALA A 161 31.88 -9.38 3.81
N VAL A 162 31.33 -9.09 4.98
CA VAL A 162 30.34 -9.96 5.61
C VAL A 162 29.08 -9.88 4.77
N SER A 163 28.88 -10.87 3.90
CA SER A 163 27.59 -11.17 3.30
C SER A 163 26.63 -11.53 4.44
N THR A 164 25.78 -10.58 4.83
CA THR A 164 24.63 -10.84 5.68
C THR A 164 23.80 -11.96 5.05
N PRO A 165 23.35 -12.95 5.84
CA PRO A 165 22.62 -14.08 5.27
C PRO A 165 21.24 -13.63 4.80
N THR A 166 21.04 -13.58 3.48
CA THR A 166 19.70 -13.50 2.87
C THR A 166 18.86 -14.65 3.44
N SER A 167 17.74 -14.33 4.08
CA SER A 167 16.99 -15.31 4.87
C SER A 167 16.12 -16.23 4.01
N GLY A 168 16.76 -17.20 3.34
CA GLY A 168 16.27 -18.56 3.07
C GLY A 168 15.06 -18.79 2.16
N GLY A 169 14.18 -17.82 1.96
CA GLY A 169 13.10 -17.86 0.97
C GLY A 169 13.53 -17.11 -0.29
N GLY A 170 13.10 -17.59 -1.46
CA GLY A 170 13.36 -16.91 -2.72
C GLY A 170 12.48 -15.66 -2.91
N GLN A 171 12.72 -14.96 -4.01
CA GLN A 171 12.38 -13.54 -4.16
C GLN A 171 11.20 -13.29 -5.09
N THR A 172 11.04 -14.12 -6.12
CA THR A 172 10.02 -13.96 -7.16
C THR A 172 8.69 -14.55 -6.70
N GLY A 173 7.61 -13.76 -6.81
CA GLY A 173 6.29 -14.18 -6.37
C GLY A 173 5.14 -13.82 -7.31
N LEU A 174 3.96 -14.33 -7.00
CA LEU A 174 2.73 -14.12 -7.78
C LEU A 174 1.55 -13.78 -6.87
N GLY A 175 0.74 -12.79 -7.26
CA GLY A 175 -0.59 -12.54 -6.70
C GLY A 175 -1.64 -13.36 -7.46
N LEU A 176 -2.30 -14.30 -6.78
CA LEU A 176 -3.20 -15.29 -7.39
C LEU A 176 -4.62 -15.22 -6.79
N ASP A 177 -5.64 -15.47 -7.60
CA ASP A 177 -7.04 -15.57 -7.20
C ASP A 177 -7.63 -16.96 -7.54
N ASP A 178 -8.90 -17.20 -7.15
CA ASP A 178 -9.64 -18.43 -7.43
C ASP A 178 -9.70 -18.82 -8.93
N THR A 179 -9.42 -17.90 -9.84
CA THR A 179 -9.45 -18.14 -11.29
C THR A 179 -8.09 -18.53 -11.87
N SER A 180 -6.99 -18.35 -11.13
CA SER A 180 -5.61 -18.53 -11.60
C SER A 180 -4.87 -19.70 -10.94
N TRP A 181 -5.01 -19.89 -9.62
CA TRP A 181 -4.10 -20.75 -8.85
C TRP A 181 -4.01 -22.20 -9.35
N SER A 182 -5.12 -22.79 -9.80
CA SER A 182 -5.20 -24.23 -10.10
C SER A 182 -4.23 -24.68 -11.21
N GLN A 183 -3.95 -23.82 -12.19
CA GLN A 183 -3.00 -24.11 -13.27
C GLN A 183 -1.54 -23.91 -12.84
N LEU A 184 -1.30 -23.19 -11.74
CA LEU A 184 0.02 -22.80 -11.23
C LEU A 184 0.47 -23.61 -10.00
N THR A 185 -0.38 -24.50 -9.49
CA THR A 185 -0.15 -25.37 -8.32
C THR A 185 1.22 -26.07 -8.28
N SER A 186 1.79 -26.39 -9.45
CA SER A 186 3.10 -27.02 -9.60
C SER A 186 3.98 -26.34 -10.67
N ALA A 187 3.67 -25.08 -11.01
CA ALA A 187 4.52 -24.29 -11.89
C ALA A 187 5.84 -23.92 -11.17
N GLN A 188 6.90 -23.69 -11.95
CA GLN A 188 8.25 -23.38 -11.46
C GLN A 188 8.62 -21.93 -11.81
N GLY A 189 9.67 -21.41 -11.18
CA GLY A 189 10.19 -20.05 -11.42
C GLY A 189 9.62 -18.95 -10.51
N PHE A 190 8.76 -19.32 -9.56
CA PHE A 190 8.38 -18.45 -8.43
C PHE A 190 8.50 -19.22 -7.12
N ASP A 191 8.83 -18.50 -6.06
CA ASP A 191 9.16 -19.04 -4.74
C ASP A 191 8.00 -18.91 -3.75
N TRP A 192 7.20 -17.86 -3.90
CA TRP A 192 6.10 -17.51 -2.99
C TRP A 192 4.88 -17.00 -3.74
N TYR A 193 3.70 -17.13 -3.13
CA TYR A 193 2.47 -16.54 -3.65
C TYR A 193 1.64 -15.95 -2.51
N TRP A 194 0.73 -15.06 -2.90
CA TRP A 194 -0.29 -14.50 -2.02
C TRP A 194 -1.60 -14.37 -2.79
N ASN A 195 -2.70 -14.14 -2.08
CA ASN A 195 -4.04 -14.14 -2.67
C ASN A 195 -5.00 -13.12 -2.03
N TRP A 196 -4.46 -12.01 -1.53
CA TRP A 196 -5.22 -10.96 -0.80
C TRP A 196 -6.04 -11.52 0.39
N SER A 197 -5.68 -12.68 0.94
CA SER A 197 -6.40 -13.38 2.01
C SER A 197 -5.44 -14.01 3.02
N TYR A 198 -5.93 -14.34 4.22
CA TYR A 198 -5.16 -15.04 5.25
C TYR A 198 -5.23 -16.57 5.14
N LYS A 199 -5.92 -17.09 4.11
CA LYS A 199 -6.10 -18.54 3.87
C LYS A 199 -5.43 -18.97 2.55
N PRO A 200 -4.57 -20.01 2.56
CA PRO A 200 -3.95 -20.53 1.35
C PRO A 200 -4.96 -21.27 0.47
N PHE A 201 -4.70 -21.28 -0.84
CA PHE A 201 -5.26 -22.30 -1.74
C PHE A 201 -4.70 -23.69 -1.42
N GLU A 202 -5.56 -24.71 -1.43
CA GLU A 202 -5.18 -26.08 -1.08
C GLU A 202 -4.31 -26.71 -2.18
N GLY A 203 -3.17 -27.29 -1.79
CA GLY A 203 -2.27 -28.03 -2.69
C GLY A 203 -1.19 -27.21 -3.40
N MET A 204 -1.18 -25.88 -3.27
CA MET A 204 -0.08 -25.03 -3.76
C MET A 204 1.27 -25.44 -3.17
N GLN A 205 2.32 -25.47 -4.00
CA GLN A 205 3.66 -25.90 -3.60
C GLN A 205 4.62 -24.75 -3.21
N ALA A 206 4.39 -23.55 -3.75
CA ALA A 206 5.14 -22.34 -3.39
C ALA A 206 4.80 -21.86 -1.97
N GLU A 207 5.67 -21.05 -1.36
CA GLU A 207 5.42 -20.49 -0.02
C GLU A 207 4.18 -19.59 -0.02
N PHE A 208 3.23 -19.85 0.89
CA PHE A 208 2.09 -18.95 1.06
C PHE A 208 2.44 -17.78 1.99
N VAL A 209 2.25 -16.56 1.49
CA VAL A 209 2.26 -15.32 2.26
C VAL A 209 0.82 -14.90 2.50
N ALA A 210 0.40 -14.91 3.77
CA ALA A 210 -0.94 -14.49 4.17
C ALA A 210 -1.11 -12.96 4.03
N CYS A 211 -2.34 -12.49 3.90
CA CYS A 211 -2.69 -11.07 3.90
C CYS A 211 -3.92 -10.83 4.79
N ILE A 212 -3.82 -9.88 5.71
CA ILE A 212 -4.98 -9.26 6.37
C ILE A 212 -5.30 -8.01 5.56
N TRP A 213 -6.20 -8.16 4.57
CA TRP A 213 -6.45 -7.16 3.53
C TRP A 213 -7.04 -5.86 4.08
N GLY A 214 -8.08 -5.96 4.92
CA GLY A 214 -8.75 -4.80 5.49
C GLY A 214 -9.37 -5.05 6.86
N GLU A 215 -10.31 -4.18 7.22
CA GLU A 215 -10.89 -4.14 8.56
C GLU A 215 -11.80 -5.34 8.89
N VAL A 216 -12.48 -5.91 7.89
CA VAL A 216 -13.29 -7.12 8.10
C VAL A 216 -12.37 -8.31 8.36
N MET A 217 -11.32 -8.53 7.56
CA MET A 217 -10.33 -9.58 7.84
C MET A 217 -9.64 -9.39 9.19
N ALA A 218 -9.27 -8.15 9.54
CA ALA A 218 -8.63 -7.86 10.83
C ALA A 218 -9.54 -8.23 12.02
N ASN A 219 -10.83 -7.85 11.96
CA ASN A 219 -11.81 -8.18 12.99
C ASN A 219 -12.14 -9.68 13.03
N GLU A 220 -12.23 -10.36 11.89
CA GLU A 220 -12.36 -11.83 11.83
C GLU A 220 -11.15 -12.50 12.50
N PHE A 221 -9.93 -12.08 12.17
CA PHE A 221 -8.69 -12.61 12.73
C PHE A 221 -8.55 -12.33 14.24
N ILE A 222 -9.01 -11.16 14.71
CA ILE A 222 -9.12 -10.86 16.15
C ILE A 222 -10.04 -11.87 16.84
N GLY A 223 -11.18 -12.21 16.24
CA GLY A 223 -12.14 -13.19 16.76
C GLY A 223 -11.65 -14.64 16.75
N LEU A 224 -10.76 -15.02 15.81
CA LEU A 224 -10.16 -16.35 15.72
C LEU A 224 -9.02 -16.58 16.74
N GLY A 225 -8.44 -15.51 17.29
CA GLY A 225 -7.30 -15.62 18.20
C GLY A 225 -6.05 -16.17 17.50
N THR A 226 -5.20 -16.86 18.26
CA THR A 226 -3.93 -17.44 17.78
C THR A 226 -4.09 -18.60 16.78
N GLY A 227 -5.32 -19.05 16.52
CA GLY A 227 -5.64 -20.09 15.54
C GLY A 227 -5.99 -19.56 14.13
N GLY A 228 -5.85 -18.26 13.87
CA GLY A 228 -6.29 -17.64 12.61
C GLY A 228 -5.47 -17.99 11.37
N LEU A 229 -4.16 -18.26 11.51
CA LEU A 229 -3.28 -18.65 10.39
C LEU A 229 -3.18 -20.17 10.23
N SER A 230 -3.09 -20.62 8.98
CA SER A 230 -2.76 -22.01 8.65
C SER A 230 -1.36 -22.40 9.15
N GLN A 231 -1.17 -23.68 9.45
CA GLN A 231 0.15 -24.19 9.84
C GLN A 231 1.17 -24.00 8.72
N GLY A 232 2.39 -23.58 9.07
CA GLY A 232 3.48 -23.36 8.12
C GLY A 232 3.54 -21.96 7.50
N VAL A 233 2.55 -21.08 7.72
CA VAL A 233 2.62 -19.68 7.31
C VAL A 233 3.76 -18.97 8.05
N GLN A 234 4.75 -18.45 7.31
CA GLN A 234 5.91 -17.74 7.87
C GLN A 234 5.78 -16.22 7.80
N TYR A 235 4.88 -15.70 6.94
CA TYR A 235 4.72 -14.27 6.66
C TYR A 235 3.25 -13.90 6.57
N VAL A 236 2.88 -12.74 7.13
CA VAL A 236 1.55 -12.14 6.99
C VAL A 236 1.65 -10.65 6.72
N MET A 237 1.03 -10.19 5.64
CA MET A 237 0.99 -8.78 5.22
C MET A 237 -0.22 -8.05 5.81
N SER A 238 -0.09 -6.73 5.95
CA SER A 238 -1.17 -5.87 6.46
C SER A 238 -1.66 -4.94 5.37
N PHE A 239 -2.63 -4.11 5.74
CA PHE A 239 -3.73 -3.67 4.88
C PHE A 239 -3.33 -3.25 3.46
N ASN A 240 -4.15 -3.67 2.50
CA ASN A 240 -3.94 -3.50 1.08
C ASN A 240 -4.51 -2.16 0.60
N GLU A 241 -3.66 -1.20 0.32
CA GLU A 241 -4.00 0.17 -0.05
C GLU A 241 -5.05 0.81 0.88
N PRO A 242 -4.77 0.94 2.19
CA PRO A 242 -5.70 1.55 3.15
C PRO A 242 -5.92 3.04 2.87
N ASP A 243 -5.05 3.66 2.07
CA ASP A 243 -5.17 5.01 1.55
C ASP A 243 -6.13 5.13 0.33
N MET A 244 -6.56 4.00 -0.24
CA MET A 244 -7.42 3.93 -1.44
C MET A 244 -8.80 3.35 -1.15
N GLY A 245 -9.77 3.70 -2.00
CA GLY A 245 -11.17 3.28 -1.87
C GLY A 245 -11.41 1.82 -2.28
N ALA A 246 -12.41 1.19 -1.68
CA ALA A 246 -12.82 -0.18 -2.03
C ALA A 246 -13.44 -0.30 -3.43
N ASP A 247 -13.81 0.82 -4.06
CA ASP A 247 -14.24 0.87 -5.47
C ASP A 247 -13.09 0.72 -6.48
N VAL A 248 -11.84 0.87 -6.02
CA VAL A 248 -10.61 0.69 -6.84
C VAL A 248 -9.70 -0.44 -6.34
N GLY A 249 -10.13 -1.22 -5.33
CA GLY A 249 -9.37 -2.38 -4.81
C GLY A 249 -8.57 -2.11 -3.53
N GLY A 250 -8.71 -0.93 -2.91
CA GLY A 250 -8.08 -0.60 -1.63
C GLY A 250 -8.95 -0.87 -0.41
N SER A 251 -8.32 -1.07 0.75
CA SER A 251 -9.01 -1.45 1.98
C SER A 251 -9.75 -0.32 2.69
N ASN A 252 -9.61 0.92 2.20
CA ASN A 252 -10.37 2.10 2.62
C ASN A 252 -10.34 2.37 4.14
N ILE A 253 -9.14 2.47 4.71
CA ILE A 253 -8.90 2.81 6.12
C ILE A 253 -8.11 4.14 6.21
N PRO A 254 -8.69 5.28 5.78
CA PRO A 254 -7.98 6.56 5.69
C PRO A 254 -7.62 7.17 7.04
N ASP A 255 -8.26 6.75 8.14
CA ASP A 255 -7.85 7.13 9.50
C ASP A 255 -6.65 6.29 9.94
N VAL A 256 -5.47 6.91 9.87
CA VAL A 256 -4.19 6.28 10.25
C VAL A 256 -4.09 5.92 11.73
N ALA A 257 -4.83 6.59 12.62
CA ALA A 257 -4.84 6.28 14.05
C ALA A 257 -5.73 5.05 14.34
N HIS A 258 -6.87 4.96 13.66
CA HIS A 258 -7.69 3.74 13.64
C HIS A 258 -6.91 2.56 13.05
N ALA A 259 -6.28 2.73 11.89
CA ALA A 259 -5.44 1.69 11.28
C ALA A 259 -4.27 1.25 12.17
N ALA A 260 -3.59 2.18 12.87
CA ALA A 260 -2.53 1.83 13.83
C ALA A 260 -3.06 1.06 15.04
N SER A 261 -4.25 1.41 15.54
CA SER A 261 -4.94 0.69 16.63
C SER A 261 -5.36 -0.71 16.21
N LEU A 262 -5.97 -0.84 15.03
CA LEU A 262 -6.42 -2.11 14.47
C LEU A 262 -5.24 -3.04 14.19
N HIS A 263 -4.14 -2.51 13.64
CA HIS A 263 -2.90 -3.23 13.41
C HIS A 263 -2.34 -3.83 14.71
N GLN A 264 -2.27 -3.05 15.78
CA GLN A 264 -1.83 -3.55 17.09
C GLN A 264 -2.74 -4.65 17.65
N GLN A 265 -4.05 -4.57 17.43
CA GLN A 265 -5.01 -5.56 17.92
C GLN A 265 -4.88 -6.91 17.20
N TRP A 266 -4.88 -6.94 15.86
CA TRP A 266 -4.80 -8.22 15.15
C TRP A 266 -3.40 -8.84 15.23
N THR A 267 -2.31 -8.02 15.23
CA THR A 267 -0.93 -8.52 15.43
C THR A 267 -0.63 -9.05 16.83
N ALA A 268 -1.51 -8.83 17.80
CA ALA A 268 -1.43 -9.49 19.12
C ALA A 268 -1.74 -11.00 19.03
N ASN A 269 -2.50 -11.42 18.01
CA ASN A 269 -2.89 -12.81 17.78
C ASN A 269 -1.97 -13.56 16.79
N VAL A 270 -1.01 -12.88 16.16
CA VAL A 270 -0.06 -13.52 15.24
C VAL A 270 0.88 -14.46 16.04
N PRO A 271 1.03 -15.74 15.63
CA PRO A 271 1.94 -16.67 16.29
C PRO A 271 3.40 -16.18 16.31
N GLU A 272 4.13 -16.52 17.37
CA GLU A 272 5.54 -16.19 17.48
C GLU A 272 6.36 -16.84 16.34
N GLY A 273 7.27 -16.07 15.75
CA GLY A 273 8.10 -16.49 14.62
C GLY A 273 7.55 -16.15 13.24
N VAL A 274 6.26 -15.80 13.11
CA VAL A 274 5.69 -15.28 11.86
C VAL A 274 6.10 -13.82 11.69
N LYS A 275 6.70 -13.46 10.55
CA LYS A 275 7.05 -12.06 10.22
C LYS A 275 5.81 -11.29 9.76
N ILE A 276 5.67 -10.04 10.18
CA ILE A 276 4.53 -9.18 9.86
C ILE A 276 4.93 -8.09 8.87
N GLY A 277 4.20 -7.92 7.77
CA GLY A 277 4.34 -6.78 6.88
C GLY A 277 3.59 -5.56 7.41
N ALA A 278 4.12 -4.36 7.18
CA ALA A 278 3.35 -3.11 7.33
C ALA A 278 2.16 -3.08 6.33
N PRO A 279 1.24 -2.10 6.42
CA PRO A 279 0.27 -1.85 5.36
C PRO A 279 0.95 -1.42 4.06
N ALA A 280 0.52 -2.00 2.94
CA ALA A 280 0.97 -1.63 1.60
C ALA A 280 0.15 -0.43 1.12
N VAL A 281 0.77 0.72 0.92
CA VAL A 281 0.09 1.90 0.35
C VAL A 281 0.21 1.93 -1.16
N ALA A 282 -0.76 2.56 -1.82
CA ALA A 282 -0.66 2.88 -3.24
C ALA A 282 0.49 3.87 -3.50
N ARG A 283 0.94 3.95 -4.77
CA ARG A 283 2.03 4.87 -5.17
C ARG A 283 1.71 6.32 -4.78
N GLY A 284 2.52 6.88 -3.87
CA GLY A 284 2.35 8.24 -3.34
C GLY A 284 1.56 8.34 -2.01
N GLY A 285 1.11 7.21 -1.46
CA GLY A 285 0.54 7.10 -0.10
C GLY A 285 1.59 7.10 1.01
N ASP A 286 2.88 7.03 0.68
CA ASP A 286 4.01 7.00 1.60
C ASP A 286 4.11 8.28 2.46
N VAL A 287 3.91 9.45 1.84
CA VAL A 287 3.87 10.75 2.54
C VAL A 287 2.52 10.99 3.22
N LYS A 288 1.42 10.62 2.55
CA LYS A 288 0.05 11.01 2.96
C LYS A 288 -0.56 10.09 4.01
N TRP A 289 -0.17 8.81 4.03
CA TRP A 289 -0.77 7.78 4.87
C TRP A 289 0.28 6.99 5.66
N PHE A 290 1.31 6.43 5.01
CA PHE A 290 2.29 5.55 5.68
C PHE A 290 3.10 6.29 6.76
N THR A 291 3.67 7.45 6.44
CA THR A 291 4.44 8.25 7.41
C THR A 291 3.58 8.70 8.61
N PRO A 292 2.36 9.22 8.41
CA PRO A 292 1.41 9.44 9.50
C PRO A 292 1.02 8.17 10.27
N TRP A 293 0.86 7.01 9.63
CA TRP A 293 0.57 5.74 10.29
C TRP A 293 1.73 5.27 11.18
N VAL A 294 2.98 5.30 10.70
CA VAL A 294 4.17 5.02 11.52
C VAL A 294 4.26 5.97 12.72
N THR A 295 3.86 7.23 12.54
CA THR A 295 3.79 8.22 13.63
C THR A 295 2.69 7.87 14.64
N ALA A 296 1.48 7.53 14.17
CA ALA A 296 0.34 7.13 15.00
C ALA A 296 0.60 5.82 15.76
N CYS A 297 1.38 4.91 15.17
CA CYS A 297 1.86 3.69 15.82
C CYS A 297 2.73 3.96 17.05
N GLY A 298 3.44 5.10 17.13
CA GLY A 298 4.22 5.48 18.32
C GLY A 298 5.27 4.45 18.78
N GLY A 299 5.74 3.58 17.88
CA GLY A 299 6.63 2.44 18.18
C GLY A 299 5.94 1.15 18.63
N GLN A 300 4.60 1.12 18.71
CA GLN A 300 3.81 0.01 19.24
C GLN A 300 3.31 -1.00 18.18
N CYS A 301 3.21 -0.60 16.92
CA CYS A 301 2.85 -1.50 15.82
C CYS A 301 4.00 -2.47 15.51
N LYS A 302 3.72 -3.78 15.51
CA LYS A 302 4.67 -4.81 15.08
C LYS A 302 4.70 -4.91 13.55
N TYR A 303 5.86 -4.76 12.95
CA TYR A 303 6.11 -5.10 11.55
C TYR A 303 7.62 -5.31 11.35
N ASP A 304 7.98 -6.20 10.44
CA ASP A 304 9.33 -6.69 10.16
C ASP A 304 9.81 -6.27 8.77
N PHE A 305 8.89 -6.20 7.81
CA PHE A 305 9.11 -5.77 6.42
C PHE A 305 8.03 -4.77 5.98
N VAL A 306 8.25 -4.11 4.84
CA VAL A 306 7.38 -3.05 4.32
C VAL A 306 6.95 -3.41 2.89
N PRO A 307 5.72 -3.93 2.69
CA PRO A 307 5.19 -4.10 1.35
C PRO A 307 4.84 -2.75 0.74
N ILE A 308 5.05 -2.59 -0.58
CA ILE A 308 4.70 -1.39 -1.35
C ILE A 308 4.08 -1.78 -2.69
N HIS A 309 3.17 -0.95 -3.19
CA HIS A 309 2.64 -1.06 -4.55
C HIS A 309 3.22 0.04 -5.44
N PHE A 310 3.57 -0.31 -6.67
CA PHE A 310 4.05 0.67 -7.64
C PHE A 310 3.44 0.45 -9.02
N TYR A 311 2.60 1.40 -9.41
CA TYR A 311 2.08 1.52 -10.77
C TYR A 311 2.67 2.80 -11.38
N GLY A 312 3.54 2.63 -12.38
CA GLY A 312 4.14 3.74 -13.10
C GLY A 312 4.79 3.34 -14.42
N VAL A 313 4.86 4.27 -15.35
CA VAL A 313 5.33 4.02 -16.73
C VAL A 313 6.79 4.41 -16.99
N VAL A 314 7.55 4.71 -15.93
CA VAL A 314 8.98 5.05 -15.93
C VAL A 314 9.65 4.20 -14.85
N VAL A 315 10.65 3.40 -15.21
CA VAL A 315 11.25 2.43 -14.27
C VAL A 315 12.23 3.10 -13.30
N GLU A 316 12.81 4.22 -13.69
CA GLU A 316 13.63 5.06 -12.82
C GLU A 316 12.81 5.63 -11.64
N ASP A 317 11.54 5.98 -11.86
CA ASP A 317 10.62 6.42 -10.79
C ASP A 317 10.42 5.32 -9.72
N LEU A 318 10.39 4.04 -10.12
CA LEU A 318 10.29 2.90 -9.20
C LEU A 318 11.53 2.81 -8.31
N PHE A 319 12.71 3.03 -8.88
CA PHE A 319 13.97 3.01 -8.12
C PHE A 319 14.05 4.20 -7.15
N GLU A 320 13.64 5.39 -7.59
CA GLU A 320 13.57 6.57 -6.73
C GLU A 320 12.52 6.40 -5.62
N TYR A 321 11.36 5.80 -5.94
CA TYR A 321 10.33 5.50 -4.95
C TYR A 321 10.84 4.54 -3.86
N ILE A 322 11.45 3.41 -4.25
CA ILE A 322 12.03 2.45 -3.31
C ILE A 322 13.14 3.07 -2.45
N LYS A 323 14.05 3.85 -3.06
CA LYS A 323 15.15 4.52 -2.34
C LYS A 323 14.68 5.58 -1.35
N SER A 324 13.55 6.24 -1.64
CA SER A 324 12.99 7.32 -0.82
C SER A 324 11.92 6.84 0.18
N PHE A 325 11.40 5.63 0.02
CA PHE A 325 10.32 5.10 0.86
C PHE A 325 10.75 5.06 2.34
N PRO A 326 9.90 5.55 3.28
CA PRO A 326 10.23 5.67 4.70
C PRO A 326 10.20 4.32 5.47
N ALA A 327 10.81 3.26 4.93
CA ALA A 327 10.77 1.90 5.46
C ALA A 327 11.52 1.70 6.80
N GLY A 328 12.19 2.74 7.33
CA GLY A 328 12.86 2.69 8.62
C GLY A 328 14.04 1.70 8.70
N GLY A 329 14.66 1.38 7.57
CA GLY A 329 15.73 0.38 7.46
C GLY A 329 15.26 -1.07 7.47
N LYS A 330 13.95 -1.32 7.33
CA LYS A 330 13.39 -2.66 7.10
C LYS A 330 13.41 -3.01 5.61
N PRO A 331 13.48 -4.30 5.25
CA PRO A 331 13.38 -4.74 3.86
C PRO A 331 12.03 -4.35 3.26
N ILE A 332 12.07 -3.93 2.00
CA ILE A 332 10.91 -3.61 1.17
C ILE A 332 10.51 -4.87 0.38
N TRP A 333 9.20 -5.11 0.27
CA TRP A 333 8.64 -6.11 -0.63
C TRP A 333 7.81 -5.38 -1.68
N VAL A 334 8.09 -5.57 -2.97
CA VAL A 334 7.32 -4.93 -4.05
C VAL A 334 6.16 -5.87 -4.43
N THR A 335 5.07 -5.81 -3.67
CA THR A 335 4.02 -6.85 -3.67
C THR A 335 3.05 -6.74 -4.83
N GLU A 336 2.93 -5.55 -5.42
CA GLU A 336 2.29 -5.31 -6.71
C GLU A 336 3.11 -4.30 -7.50
N PHE A 337 3.49 -4.64 -8.73
CA PHE A 337 4.01 -3.67 -9.68
C PHE A 337 3.78 -4.09 -11.13
N ASP A 338 3.54 -3.11 -12.00
CA ASP A 338 3.59 -3.21 -13.46
C ASP A 338 3.79 -1.82 -14.10
N CYS A 339 3.95 -1.79 -15.43
CA CYS A 339 4.03 -0.58 -16.25
C CYS A 339 2.63 -0.06 -16.65
N GLN A 340 1.89 0.49 -15.67
CA GLN A 340 0.66 1.28 -15.90
C GLN A 340 0.61 2.46 -14.93
N ASP A 341 -0.04 3.56 -15.31
CA ASP A 341 -0.20 4.74 -14.45
C ASP A 341 -1.68 5.15 -14.36
N PHE A 342 -2.29 4.84 -13.21
CA PHE A 342 -3.70 5.18 -12.93
C PHE A 342 -3.98 6.68 -12.89
N SER A 343 -2.97 7.54 -12.73
CA SER A 343 -3.17 9.01 -12.71
C SER A 343 -3.31 9.62 -14.11
N THR A 344 -2.72 8.98 -15.12
CA THR A 344 -2.79 9.39 -16.54
C THR A 344 -3.68 8.48 -17.38
N GLY A 345 -3.93 7.24 -16.92
CA GLY A 345 -4.59 6.19 -17.68
C GLY A 345 -3.67 5.50 -18.71
N GLU A 346 -2.36 5.72 -18.66
CA GLU A 346 -1.40 5.06 -19.54
C GLU A 346 -1.22 3.59 -19.12
N VAL A 347 -1.31 2.68 -20.09
CA VAL A 347 -0.85 1.29 -19.98
C VAL A 347 0.24 1.11 -21.02
N CYS A 348 1.40 0.59 -20.62
CA CYS A 348 2.55 0.45 -21.51
C CYS A 348 2.28 -0.56 -22.65
N ASP A 349 2.86 -0.32 -23.83
CA ASP A 349 2.87 -1.33 -24.90
C ASP A 349 3.74 -2.55 -24.52
N GLU A 350 3.59 -3.68 -25.22
CA GLU A 350 4.32 -4.94 -24.94
C GLU A 350 5.84 -4.74 -24.81
N LYS A 351 6.43 -3.87 -25.66
CA LYS A 351 7.87 -3.61 -25.66
C LYS A 351 8.28 -2.79 -24.43
N LYS A 352 7.49 -1.78 -24.07
CA LYS A 352 7.73 -0.95 -22.87
C LYS A 352 7.45 -1.74 -21.59
N GLN A 353 6.47 -2.64 -21.59
CA GLN A 353 6.20 -3.54 -20.47
C GLN A 353 7.38 -4.49 -20.20
N THR A 354 7.94 -5.09 -21.25
CA THR A 354 9.10 -5.98 -21.15
C THR A 354 10.36 -5.21 -20.71
N ASP A 355 10.63 -4.05 -21.30
CA ASP A 355 11.76 -3.19 -20.90
C ASP A 355 11.65 -2.76 -19.42
N PHE A 356 10.44 -2.43 -18.96
CA PHE A 356 10.19 -2.09 -17.55
C PHE A 356 10.43 -3.29 -16.63
N MET A 357 9.91 -4.48 -16.97
CA MET A 357 10.09 -5.72 -16.20
C MET A 357 11.57 -6.11 -16.08
N ASP A 358 12.27 -6.21 -17.20
CA ASP A 358 13.70 -6.58 -17.26
C ASP A 358 14.55 -5.67 -16.40
N ARG A 359 14.32 -4.35 -16.54
CA ARG A 359 15.08 -3.32 -15.82
C ARG A 359 14.71 -3.28 -14.34
N ALA A 360 13.45 -3.52 -13.98
CA ALA A 360 13.02 -3.57 -12.59
C ALA A 360 13.68 -4.74 -11.84
N ILE A 361 13.59 -5.95 -12.39
CA ILE A 361 14.10 -7.16 -11.74
C ILE A 361 15.63 -7.16 -11.71
N ALA A 362 16.30 -6.82 -12.81
CA ALA A 362 17.77 -6.68 -12.82
C ALA A 362 18.26 -5.58 -11.85
N TRP A 363 17.45 -4.57 -11.57
CA TRP A 363 17.74 -3.60 -10.51
C TRP A 363 17.51 -4.18 -9.11
N PHE A 364 16.40 -4.88 -8.86
CA PHE A 364 16.12 -5.54 -7.57
C PHE A 364 17.21 -6.54 -7.17
N GLU A 365 17.71 -7.35 -8.10
CA GLU A 365 18.82 -8.28 -7.86
C GLU A 365 20.18 -7.57 -7.72
N GLY A 366 20.34 -6.43 -8.39
CA GLY A 366 21.56 -5.64 -8.44
C GLY A 366 21.64 -4.58 -7.33
N GLU A 367 21.61 -3.31 -7.73
CA GLU A 367 21.73 -2.15 -6.83
C GLU A 367 20.59 -2.07 -5.80
N GLY A 368 19.40 -2.54 -6.18
CA GLY A 368 18.19 -2.59 -5.37
C GLY A 368 18.19 -3.65 -4.27
N SER A 369 19.13 -4.62 -4.29
CA SER A 369 19.16 -5.77 -3.35
C SER A 369 19.39 -5.39 -1.88
N VAL A 370 19.85 -4.16 -1.62
CA VAL A 370 19.97 -3.60 -0.25
C VAL A 370 18.67 -3.00 0.27
N TYR A 371 17.65 -2.86 -0.59
CA TYR A 371 16.33 -2.34 -0.27
C TYR A 371 15.25 -3.43 -0.39
N VAL A 372 15.26 -4.18 -1.50
CA VAL A 372 14.20 -5.13 -1.87
C VAL A 372 14.57 -6.56 -1.49
N GLU A 373 13.74 -7.21 -0.68
CA GLU A 373 13.89 -8.64 -0.35
C GLU A 373 13.09 -9.53 -1.31
N ARG A 374 11.88 -9.10 -1.72
CA ARG A 374 10.97 -9.86 -2.60
C ARG A 374 10.16 -8.96 -3.52
N TRP A 375 9.65 -9.51 -4.62
CA TRP A 375 8.78 -8.83 -5.58
C TRP A 375 7.73 -9.76 -6.18
N ALA A 376 6.56 -9.22 -6.55
CA ALA A 376 5.52 -9.93 -7.27
C ALA A 376 4.90 -9.03 -8.35
N TRP A 377 5.02 -9.44 -9.62
CA TRP A 377 4.45 -8.69 -10.74
C TRP A 377 2.92 -8.82 -10.76
N PHE A 378 2.23 -7.70 -11.00
CA PHE A 378 0.77 -7.70 -11.10
C PHE A 378 0.31 -8.11 -12.52
N GLY A 379 -0.50 -9.17 -12.60
CA GLY A 379 -0.98 -9.67 -13.91
C GLY A 379 -1.20 -11.18 -14.01
N ALA A 380 -0.94 -11.95 -12.95
CA ALA A 380 -1.05 -13.42 -12.92
C ALA A 380 -2.50 -13.95 -12.89
N LEU A 381 -3.44 -13.30 -13.60
CA LEU A 381 -4.89 -13.53 -13.51
C LEU A 381 -5.48 -13.63 -14.94
N PRO A 382 -6.29 -14.67 -15.30
CA PRO A 382 -6.80 -14.87 -16.67
C PRO A 382 -7.62 -13.70 -17.23
N LYS A 383 -8.25 -12.91 -16.35
CA LYS A 383 -8.98 -11.67 -16.72
C LYS A 383 -8.11 -10.60 -17.39
N PHE A 384 -6.78 -10.69 -17.23
CA PHE A 384 -5.79 -9.81 -17.82
C PHE A 384 -5.10 -10.41 -19.06
N SER A 385 -5.57 -11.55 -19.59
CA SER A 385 -4.96 -12.25 -20.74
C SER A 385 -4.94 -11.48 -22.06
N GLU A 386 -5.67 -10.35 -22.14
CA GLU A 386 -5.72 -9.44 -23.30
C GLU A 386 -5.03 -8.09 -23.00
N THR A 387 -4.34 -7.98 -21.86
CA THR A 387 -3.55 -6.80 -21.48
C THR A 387 -2.07 -7.06 -21.67
N THR A 388 -1.29 -6.02 -21.91
CA THR A 388 0.16 -6.09 -22.11
C THR A 388 0.94 -6.52 -20.86
N PHE A 389 0.36 -6.34 -19.66
CA PHE A 389 0.93 -6.75 -18.38
C PHE A 389 0.50 -8.14 -17.89
N GLY A 390 -0.49 -8.77 -18.55
CA GLY A 390 -1.02 -10.05 -18.14
C GLY A 390 -0.01 -11.19 -18.31
N LEU A 391 0.18 -12.01 -17.28
CA LEU A 391 1.11 -13.15 -17.29
C LEU A 391 0.45 -14.47 -17.73
N LEU A 392 -0.89 -14.54 -17.73
CA LEU A 392 -1.65 -15.75 -18.05
C LEU A 392 -2.46 -15.61 -19.35
N ASP A 393 -2.80 -16.75 -19.96
CA ASP A 393 -3.82 -16.86 -20.99
C ASP A 393 -5.25 -16.98 -20.40
N LYS A 394 -6.26 -17.08 -21.27
CA LYS A 394 -7.66 -17.25 -20.86
C LYS A 394 -7.96 -18.57 -20.12
N GLY A 395 -7.09 -19.57 -20.25
CA GLY A 395 -7.18 -20.83 -19.53
C GLY A 395 -6.48 -20.80 -18.16
N GLY A 396 -5.73 -19.73 -17.85
CA GLY A 396 -4.92 -19.59 -16.66
C GLY A 396 -3.52 -20.22 -16.76
N ALA A 397 -3.11 -20.68 -17.93
CA ALA A 397 -1.73 -21.11 -18.16
C ALA A 397 -0.82 -19.89 -18.38
N LEU A 398 0.47 -20.00 -18.07
CA LEU A 398 1.46 -18.96 -18.35
C LEU A 398 1.51 -18.67 -19.86
N ASN A 399 1.38 -17.39 -20.23
CA ASN A 399 1.62 -16.94 -21.59
C ASN A 399 3.13 -16.69 -21.81
N ALA A 400 3.53 -16.17 -22.97
CA ALA A 400 4.94 -15.91 -23.26
C ALA A 400 5.56 -14.85 -22.32
N PHE A 401 4.80 -13.85 -21.92
CA PHE A 401 5.23 -12.77 -21.01
C PHE A 401 5.34 -13.27 -19.56
N GLY A 402 4.40 -14.10 -19.10
CA GLY A 402 4.50 -14.79 -17.81
C GLY A 402 5.65 -15.79 -17.75
N SER A 403 5.90 -16.51 -18.84
CA SER A 403 7.05 -17.42 -18.94
C SER A 403 8.39 -16.68 -18.92
N HIS A 404 8.41 -15.45 -19.47
CA HIS A 404 9.58 -14.56 -19.42
C HIS A 404 9.82 -14.06 -17.99
N TYR A 405 8.79 -13.54 -17.31
CA TYR A 405 8.86 -13.11 -15.90
C TYR A 405 9.45 -14.17 -14.97
N LEU A 406 9.02 -15.43 -15.10
CA LEU A 406 9.49 -16.56 -14.29
C LEU A 406 10.83 -17.17 -14.76
N SER A 407 11.50 -16.54 -15.72
CA SER A 407 12.82 -16.92 -16.22
C SER A 407 13.92 -15.88 -15.96
N LEU A 408 13.52 -14.73 -15.42
CA LEU A 408 14.39 -13.71 -14.84
C LEU A 408 14.74 -14.14 -13.40
#